data_AF-A0A944XZK4-F1
#
_entry.id   AF-A0A944XZK4-F1
#
_cell.length_a   1.000
_cell.length_b   1.000
_cell.length_c   1.000
_cell.angle_alpha   90.00
_cell.angle_beta   90.00
_cell.angle_gamma   90.00
#
_symmetry.space_group_name_H-M   'P 1'
#
loop_
_entity.id
_entity.type
_entity.pdbx_description
1 polymer ?
#
loop_
_entity_poly.entity_id
_entity_poly.type
_entity_poly.pdbx_seq_one_letter_code
_entity_poly.pdbx_strand_id
1 'polypeptide(L)'
;YLPIDRELLKDKNIDVYYLGYFLPWHPQDCYYYAVEHGGFEPSPERSPGSYSKYSSIDDRIDDLHYYTSHIKFGIGRATSDAAQEVRNNDITREESVALVNRYDGEFPERFIEQTFKYLSISEEEYPIASEMFEQPHMDREYFDHLADRHRTPHLWKFGNEGWRLRYPITN
;
A
#
# COMPACT_ATOMS: atom_id res chain seq x y z
N TYR A 1 -14.39 10.53 -10.99
CA TYR A 1 -14.81 10.15 -12.36
C TYR A 1 -16.17 9.46 -12.25
N LEU A 2 -17.19 9.94 -12.96
CA LEU A 2 -18.48 9.25 -13.06
C LEU A 2 -18.48 8.42 -14.35
N PRO A 3 -19.02 7.19 -14.33
CA PRO A 3 -19.11 6.40 -15.55
C PRO A 3 -19.98 7.13 -16.59
N ILE A 4 -19.63 6.97 -17.86
CA ILE A 4 -20.42 7.51 -18.98
C ILE A 4 -21.84 6.90 -18.96
N ASP A 5 -22.84 7.70 -19.33
CA ASP A 5 -24.21 7.24 -19.42
C ASP A 5 -24.35 6.12 -20.47
N ARG A 6 -25.05 5.04 -20.10
CA ARG A 6 -25.24 3.86 -20.95
C ARG A 6 -26.15 4.17 -22.16
N GLU A 7 -27.12 5.06 -22.02
CA GLU A 7 -28.01 5.43 -23.12
C GLU A 7 -27.26 6.30 -24.15
N LEU A 8 -26.35 7.16 -23.69
CA LEU A 8 -25.46 7.91 -24.59
C LEU A 8 -24.57 6.97 -25.42
N LEU A 9 -24.02 5.91 -24.81
CA LEU A 9 -23.20 4.92 -25.53
C LEU A 9 -24.00 4.22 -26.63
N LYS A 10 -25.24 3.83 -26.34
CA LYS A 10 -26.14 3.19 -27.31
C LYS A 10 -26.53 4.15 -28.44
N ASP A 11 -26.98 5.36 -28.10
CA ASP A 11 -27.42 6.36 -29.08
C ASP A 11 -26.31 6.77 -30.04
N LYS A 12 -25.06 6.76 -29.57
CA LYS A 12 -23.88 7.08 -30.37
C LYS A 12 -23.21 5.87 -31.00
N ASN A 13 -23.72 4.66 -30.77
CA ASN A 13 -23.14 3.40 -31.24
C ASN A 13 -21.64 3.29 -30.90
N ILE A 14 -21.30 3.58 -29.63
CA ILE A 14 -19.93 3.53 -29.12
C ILE A 14 -19.72 2.19 -28.42
N ASP A 15 -18.75 1.43 -28.92
CA ASP A 15 -18.28 0.20 -28.28
C ASP A 15 -17.13 0.50 -27.30
N VAL A 16 -17.19 -0.11 -26.12
CA VAL A 16 -16.15 0.02 -25.08
C VAL A 16 -15.38 -1.29 -24.98
N TYR A 17 -14.09 -1.22 -25.21
CA TYR A 17 -13.17 -2.35 -25.05
C TYR A 17 -12.12 -2.03 -23.99
N TYR A 18 -11.78 -3.04 -23.19
CA TYR A 18 -10.66 -2.95 -22.25
C TYR A 18 -9.36 -3.31 -22.97
N LEU A 19 -8.33 -2.47 -22.84
CA LEU A 19 -7.02 -2.72 -23.45
C LEU A 19 -6.43 -4.08 -23.06
N GLY A 20 -6.71 -4.53 -21.82
CA GLY A 20 -6.27 -5.83 -21.30
C GLY A 20 -6.84 -7.06 -22.04
N TYR A 21 -7.81 -6.89 -22.95
CA TYR A 21 -8.23 -7.97 -23.84
C TYR A 21 -7.28 -8.21 -25.01
N PHE A 22 -6.46 -7.21 -25.34
CA PHE A 22 -5.54 -7.25 -26.48
C PHE A 22 -4.09 -7.34 -26.04
N LEU A 23 -3.76 -6.77 -24.88
CA LEU A 23 -2.40 -6.73 -24.34
C LEU A 23 -2.35 -7.37 -22.96
N PRO A 24 -1.34 -8.23 -22.67
CA PRO A 24 -1.12 -8.72 -21.33
C PRO A 24 -0.76 -7.56 -20.39
N TRP A 25 -1.28 -7.59 -19.16
CA TRP A 25 -0.93 -6.60 -18.16
C TRP A 25 0.39 -6.99 -17.47
N HIS A 26 1.48 -6.36 -17.91
CA HIS A 26 2.82 -6.54 -17.35
C HIS A 26 3.33 -5.22 -16.77
N PRO A 27 3.29 -5.00 -15.44
CA PRO A 27 3.61 -3.69 -14.84
C PRO A 27 4.99 -3.16 -15.19
N GLN A 28 5.99 -4.05 -15.23
CA GLN A 28 7.36 -3.65 -15.56
C GLN A 28 7.49 -3.20 -17.02
N ASP A 29 6.78 -3.84 -17.96
CA ASP A 29 6.75 -3.40 -19.36
C ASP A 29 6.03 -2.06 -19.48
N CYS A 30 4.90 -1.91 -18.78
CA CYS A 30 4.17 -0.64 -18.74
C CYS A 30 5.03 0.49 -18.19
N TYR A 31 5.83 0.22 -17.14
CA TYR A 31 6.77 1.18 -16.57
C TYR A 31 7.83 1.59 -17.59
N TYR A 32 8.53 0.65 -18.23
CA TYR A 32 9.55 0.97 -19.22
C TYR A 32 8.99 1.74 -20.42
N TYR A 33 7.80 1.32 -20.90
CA TYR A 33 7.12 2.03 -21.99
C TYR A 33 6.77 3.47 -21.60
N ALA A 34 6.27 3.69 -20.38
CA ALA A 34 5.94 5.03 -19.89
C ALA A 34 7.17 5.92 -19.71
N VAL A 35 8.31 5.36 -19.28
CA VAL A 35 9.59 6.08 -19.21
C VAL A 35 10.10 6.46 -20.60
N GLU A 36 10.06 5.52 -21.55
CA GLU A 36 10.60 5.72 -22.90
C GLU A 36 9.75 6.70 -23.73
N HIS A 37 8.42 6.64 -23.60
CA HIS A 37 7.51 7.35 -24.49
C HIS A 37 6.59 8.37 -23.80
N GLY A 38 6.43 8.29 -22.49
CA GLY A 38 5.44 9.07 -21.74
C GLY A 38 6.01 10.20 -20.89
N GLY A 39 7.34 10.35 -20.80
CA GLY A 39 7.98 11.30 -19.90
C GLY A 39 7.75 10.97 -18.42
N PHE A 40 7.47 9.71 -18.10
CA PHE A 40 7.31 9.27 -16.72
C PHE A 40 8.63 9.35 -15.97
N GLU A 41 8.63 10.00 -14.81
CA GLU A 41 9.78 10.09 -13.92
C GLU A 41 9.55 9.20 -12.69
N PRO A 42 10.36 8.14 -12.50
CA PRO A 42 10.25 7.33 -11.30
C PRO A 42 10.67 8.14 -10.07
N SER A 43 10.16 7.74 -8.91
CA SER A 43 10.57 8.33 -7.64
C SER A 43 12.08 8.19 -7.43
N PRO A 44 12.78 9.22 -6.93
CA PRO A 44 14.22 9.14 -6.64
C PRO A 44 14.52 8.04 -5.60
N GLU A 45 13.57 7.81 -4.70
CA GLU A 45 13.62 6.81 -3.63
C GLU A 45 12.51 5.77 -3.77
N ARG A 46 12.70 4.61 -3.14
CA ARG A 46 11.67 3.56 -3.08
C ARG A 46 10.56 3.97 -2.10
N SER A 47 9.36 3.43 -2.30
CA SER A 47 8.30 3.56 -1.29
C SER A 47 8.61 2.66 -0.09
N PRO A 48 8.50 3.16 1.16
CA PRO A 48 8.53 2.32 2.36
C PRO A 48 7.62 1.11 2.24
N GLY A 49 8.09 -0.06 2.70
CA GLY A 49 7.33 -1.30 2.55
C GLY A 49 7.49 -1.99 1.19
N SER A 50 8.18 -1.39 0.22
CA SER A 50 8.48 -1.97 -1.10
C SER A 50 9.90 -1.63 -1.57
N TYR A 51 10.31 -2.34 -2.63
CA TYR A 51 11.52 -2.09 -3.42
C TYR A 51 11.23 -1.29 -4.71
N SER A 52 9.96 -1.10 -5.06
CA SER A 52 9.53 -0.36 -6.25
C SER A 52 9.71 1.16 -6.10
N LYS A 53 9.84 1.83 -7.25
CA LYS A 53 9.97 3.30 -7.39
C LYS A 53 8.97 3.92 -8.36
N TYR A 54 8.07 3.13 -8.93
CA TYR A 54 7.24 3.57 -10.05
C TYR A 54 5.73 3.43 -9.79
N SER A 55 5.32 2.64 -8.81
CA SER A 55 3.90 2.42 -8.50
C SER A 55 3.45 3.31 -7.34
N SER A 56 2.25 3.89 -7.44
CA SER A 56 1.59 4.67 -6.37
C SER A 56 2.51 5.69 -5.69
N ILE A 57 3.26 6.47 -6.48
CA ILE A 57 4.26 7.42 -5.97
C ILE A 57 3.70 8.82 -5.71
N ASP A 58 2.42 9.03 -6.01
CA ASP A 58 1.70 10.30 -5.95
C ASP A 58 0.76 10.45 -4.74
N ASP A 59 0.65 9.43 -3.88
CA ASP A 59 -0.16 9.45 -2.66
C ASP A 59 0.72 9.35 -1.40
N ARG A 60 0.50 10.26 -0.43
CA ARG A 60 1.24 10.32 0.84
C ARG A 60 0.72 9.33 1.88
N ILE A 61 -0.52 8.84 1.77
CA ILE A 61 -1.12 7.89 2.72
C ILE A 61 -0.74 6.45 2.38
N ASP A 62 -0.32 6.20 1.13
CA ASP A 62 -0.06 4.86 0.59
C ASP A 62 0.96 4.07 1.43
N ASP A 63 2.03 4.72 1.88
CA ASP A 63 3.05 4.09 2.72
C ASP A 63 2.45 3.57 4.05
N LEU A 64 1.56 4.35 4.69
CA LEU A 64 0.84 3.95 5.91
C LEU A 64 -0.23 2.89 5.63
N HIS A 65 -0.90 2.96 4.48
CA HIS A 65 -1.88 1.96 4.05
C HIS A 65 -1.25 0.56 3.99
N TYR A 66 -0.07 0.43 3.40
CA TYR A 66 0.60 -0.86 3.30
C TYR A 66 1.20 -1.33 4.63
N TYR A 67 1.71 -0.42 5.47
CA TYR A 67 2.16 -0.77 6.81
C TYR A 67 1.00 -1.31 7.69
N THR A 68 -0.15 -0.65 7.67
CA THR A 68 -1.34 -1.10 8.41
C THR A 68 -1.94 -2.38 7.83
N SER A 69 -1.83 -2.59 6.51
CA SER A 69 -2.17 -3.86 5.86
C SER A 69 -1.27 -5.00 6.35
N HIS A 70 0.03 -4.75 6.51
CA HIS A 70 0.95 -5.70 7.11
C HIS A 70 0.53 -6.04 8.55
N ILE A 71 0.22 -5.06 9.39
CA ILE A 71 -0.30 -5.31 10.75
C ILE A 71 -1.56 -6.18 10.74
N LYS A 72 -2.51 -5.87 9.85
CA LYS A 72 -3.83 -6.53 9.83
C LYS A 72 -3.78 -7.95 9.26
N PHE A 73 -3.01 -8.15 8.20
CA PHE A 73 -3.03 -9.37 7.39
C PHE A 73 -1.73 -10.17 7.42
N GLY A 74 -0.65 -9.63 7.98
CA GLY A 74 0.66 -10.25 8.01
C GLY A 74 1.42 -10.20 6.68
N ILE A 75 0.91 -9.46 5.69
CA ILE A 75 1.53 -9.26 4.38
C ILE A 75 1.43 -7.79 4.01
N GLY A 76 2.52 -7.25 3.46
CA GLY A 76 2.64 -5.86 3.06
C GLY A 76 2.72 -5.67 1.55
N ARG A 77 3.26 -4.51 1.16
CA ARG A 77 3.42 -4.13 -0.24
C ARG A 77 4.43 -5.01 -0.97
N ALA A 78 5.59 -5.26 -0.38
CA ALA A 78 6.62 -6.09 -0.99
C ALA A 78 6.12 -7.51 -1.28
N THR A 79 5.26 -8.08 -0.42
CA THR A 79 4.59 -9.35 -0.72
C THR A 79 3.73 -9.26 -1.98
N SER A 80 2.95 -8.19 -2.13
CA SER A 80 2.04 -8.02 -3.28
C SER A 80 2.82 -7.83 -4.58
N ASP A 81 3.84 -6.96 -4.56
CA ASP A 81 4.71 -6.67 -5.70
C ASP A 81 5.49 -7.94 -6.11
N ALA A 82 6.17 -8.59 -5.16
CA ALA A 82 6.99 -9.76 -5.45
C ALA A 82 6.16 -10.95 -5.93
N ALA A 83 4.95 -11.15 -5.39
CA ALA A 83 4.07 -12.22 -5.85
C ALA A 83 3.55 -11.99 -7.29
N GLN A 84 3.46 -10.74 -7.74
CA GLN A 84 3.15 -10.45 -9.14
C GLN A 84 4.36 -10.73 -10.03
N GLU A 85 5.54 -10.23 -9.67
CA GLU A 85 6.78 -10.43 -10.43
C GLU A 85 7.17 -11.91 -10.54
N VAL A 86 6.96 -12.73 -9.50
CA VAL A 86 7.17 -14.19 -9.59
C VAL A 86 6.22 -14.84 -10.61
N ARG A 87 4.94 -14.42 -10.66
CA ARG A 87 3.96 -14.97 -11.62
C ARG A 87 4.28 -14.56 -13.06
N ASN A 88 4.90 -13.40 -13.22
CA ASN A 88 5.37 -12.91 -14.51
C ASN A 88 6.71 -13.54 -14.94
N ASN A 89 7.41 -14.21 -14.03
CA ASN A 89 8.78 -14.73 -14.20
C ASN A 89 9.86 -13.64 -14.27
N ASP A 90 9.59 -12.47 -13.69
CA ASP A 90 10.57 -11.37 -13.58
C ASP A 90 11.62 -11.67 -12.50
N ILE A 91 11.19 -12.32 -11.41
CA ILE A 91 12.03 -12.73 -10.29
C ILE A 91 11.73 -14.18 -9.89
N THR A 92 12.71 -14.80 -9.25
CA THR A 92 12.59 -16.13 -8.63
C THR A 92 11.84 -16.06 -7.31
N ARG A 93 11.38 -17.23 -6.83
CA ARG A 93 10.74 -17.34 -5.52
C ARG A 93 11.72 -16.96 -4.40
N GLU A 94 12.98 -17.33 -4.53
CA GLU A 94 14.04 -17.07 -3.58
C GLU A 94 14.32 -15.56 -3.45
N GLU A 95 14.38 -14.84 -4.59
CA GLU A 95 14.50 -13.38 -4.62
C GLU A 95 13.27 -12.72 -3.98
N SER A 96 12.06 -13.20 -4.31
CA SER A 96 10.82 -12.75 -3.69
C SER A 96 10.85 -12.89 -2.16
N VAL A 97 11.28 -14.04 -1.63
CA VAL A 97 11.42 -14.24 -0.18
C VAL A 97 12.37 -13.21 0.44
N ALA A 98 13.52 -12.98 -0.20
CA ALA A 98 14.51 -12.03 0.30
C ALA A 98 13.98 -10.60 0.33
N LEU A 99 13.22 -10.19 -0.70
CA LEU A 99 12.60 -8.87 -0.77
C LEU A 99 11.51 -8.70 0.29
N VAL A 100 10.62 -9.69 0.44
CA VAL A 100 9.56 -9.65 1.46
C VAL A 100 10.15 -9.53 2.86
N ASN A 101 11.11 -10.38 3.22
CA ASN A 101 11.74 -10.33 4.54
C ASN A 101 12.47 -9.00 4.82
N ARG A 102 12.89 -8.29 3.76
CA ARG A 102 13.62 -7.03 3.89
C ARG A 102 12.70 -5.82 4.04
N TYR A 103 11.55 -5.82 3.36
CA TYR A 103 10.74 -4.61 3.20
C TYR A 103 9.35 -4.69 3.84
N ASP A 104 8.71 -5.86 3.94
CA ASP A 104 7.41 -5.94 4.59
C ASP A 104 7.51 -5.54 6.07
N GLY A 105 6.56 -4.70 6.52
CA GLY A 105 6.53 -4.21 7.89
C GLY A 105 7.50 -3.06 8.18
N GLU A 106 8.20 -2.53 7.18
CA GLU A 106 8.95 -1.30 7.31
C GLU A 106 8.03 -0.12 7.68
N PHE A 107 8.37 0.61 8.73
CA PHE A 107 7.58 1.75 9.18
C PHE A 107 7.78 2.97 8.26
N PRO A 108 6.70 3.65 7.84
CA PRO A 108 6.75 4.70 6.83
C PRO A 108 7.04 6.09 7.41
N GLU A 109 8.31 6.38 7.71
CA GLU A 109 8.71 7.67 8.33
C GLU A 109 8.49 8.88 7.41
N ARG A 110 8.54 8.70 6.07
CA ARG A 110 8.60 9.78 5.07
C ARG A 110 7.50 10.84 5.19
N PHE A 111 6.26 10.43 5.46
CA PHE A 111 5.09 11.32 5.52
C PHE A 111 4.29 11.18 6.82
N ILE A 112 4.88 10.57 7.85
CA ILE A 112 4.13 10.17 9.05
C ILE A 112 3.57 11.36 9.80
N GLU A 113 4.33 12.46 9.93
CA GLU A 113 3.88 13.66 10.64
C GLU A 113 2.67 14.31 9.95
N GLN A 114 2.71 14.45 8.63
CA GLN A 114 1.58 15.00 7.88
C GLN A 114 0.37 14.08 7.94
N THR A 115 0.60 12.76 7.91
CA THR A 115 -0.47 11.77 7.97
C THR A 115 -1.15 11.76 9.34
N PHE A 116 -0.37 11.77 10.42
CA PHE A 116 -0.89 11.87 11.78
C PHE A 116 -1.64 13.18 12.02
N LYS A 117 -1.12 14.29 11.49
CA LYS A 117 -1.86 15.55 11.50
C LYS A 117 -3.19 15.46 10.75
N TYR A 118 -3.21 14.82 9.58
CA TYR A 118 -4.42 14.63 8.79
C TYR A 118 -5.44 13.70 9.48
N LEU A 119 -4.97 12.66 10.16
CA LEU A 119 -5.80 11.72 10.91
C LEU A 119 -6.30 12.28 12.25
N SER A 120 -5.68 13.35 12.74
CA SER A 120 -6.08 14.03 13.98
C SER A 120 -7.37 14.82 13.77
N ILE A 121 -8.20 14.87 14.80
CA ILE A 121 -9.42 15.66 14.85
C ILE A 121 -9.18 16.84 15.79
N SER A 122 -9.02 18.04 15.23
CA SER A 122 -8.85 19.26 16.01
C SER A 122 -10.11 19.55 16.84
N GLU A 123 -9.96 19.73 18.14
CA GLU A 123 -11.05 20.14 19.03
C GLU A 123 -11.56 21.56 18.70
N GLU A 124 -10.68 22.44 18.23
CA GLU A 124 -11.06 23.79 17.81
C GLU A 124 -11.94 23.78 16.56
N GLU A 125 -11.65 22.90 15.61
CA GLU A 125 -12.41 22.80 14.34
C GLU A 125 -13.63 21.88 14.47
N TYR A 126 -13.55 20.84 15.30
CA TYR A 126 -14.55 19.78 15.41
C TYR A 126 -14.86 19.40 16.87
N PRO A 127 -15.35 20.33 17.70
CA PRO A 127 -15.51 20.14 19.15
C PRO A 127 -16.40 18.95 19.52
N ILE A 128 -17.45 18.68 18.73
CA ILE A 128 -18.33 17.52 18.98
C ILE A 128 -17.66 16.22 18.54
N ALA A 129 -16.93 16.22 17.43
CA ALA A 129 -16.36 14.99 16.90
C ALA A 129 -15.13 14.55 17.70
N SER A 130 -14.30 15.49 18.18
CA SER A 130 -13.11 15.19 18.98
C SER A 130 -13.45 14.43 20.26
N GLU A 131 -14.61 14.70 20.88
CA GLU A 131 -15.09 13.99 22.07
C GLU A 131 -15.51 12.53 21.80
N MET A 132 -15.67 12.12 20.54
CA MET A 132 -16.10 10.77 20.18
C MET A 132 -14.94 9.76 20.08
N PHE A 133 -13.70 10.19 20.26
CA PHE A 133 -12.50 9.37 20.13
C PHE A 133 -11.73 9.29 21.45
N GLU A 134 -11.13 8.13 21.74
CA GLU A 134 -10.28 7.93 22.92
C GLU A 134 -9.10 8.92 22.94
N GLN A 135 -8.48 9.14 21.78
CA GLN A 135 -7.46 10.15 21.58
C GLN A 135 -7.70 10.82 20.22
N PRO A 136 -8.15 12.09 20.19
CA PRO A 136 -8.43 12.79 18.94
C PRO A 136 -7.15 13.25 18.21
N HIS A 137 -6.03 13.37 18.92
CA HIS A 137 -4.74 13.66 18.32
C HIS A 137 -3.96 12.37 18.06
N MET A 138 -3.67 12.10 16.79
CA MET A 138 -2.83 10.96 16.40
C MET A 138 -1.36 11.33 16.58
N ASP A 139 -0.64 10.52 17.35
CA ASP A 139 0.81 10.55 17.46
C ASP A 139 1.39 9.13 17.33
N ARG A 140 2.72 9.02 17.38
CA ARG A 140 3.41 7.75 17.21
C ARG A 140 3.07 6.75 18.32
N GLU A 141 3.00 7.21 19.56
CA GLU A 141 2.76 6.35 20.72
C GLU A 141 1.35 5.74 20.66
N TYR A 142 0.35 6.58 20.40
CA TYR A 142 -1.04 6.14 20.25
C TYR A 142 -1.21 5.22 19.05
N PHE A 143 -0.58 5.55 17.92
CA PHE A 143 -0.62 4.70 16.73
C PHE A 143 0.00 3.32 16.99
N ASP A 144 1.18 3.26 17.62
CA ASP A 144 1.84 2.00 17.94
C ASP A 144 1.00 1.17 18.93
N HIS A 145 0.39 1.81 19.93
CA HIS A 145 -0.56 1.16 20.85
C HIS A 145 -1.78 0.58 20.10
N LEU A 146 -2.38 1.35 19.18
CA LEU A 146 -3.48 0.87 18.33
C LEU A 146 -3.05 -0.30 17.45
N ALA A 147 -1.89 -0.20 16.81
CA ALA A 147 -1.34 -1.26 15.97
C ALA A 147 -1.16 -2.55 16.77
N ASP A 148 -0.59 -2.47 17.97
CA ASP A 148 -0.34 -3.61 18.84
C ASP A 148 -1.64 -4.26 19.31
N ARG A 149 -2.64 -3.46 19.67
CA ARG A 149 -3.98 -3.94 20.06
C ARG A 149 -4.70 -4.65 18.91
N HIS A 150 -4.48 -4.24 17.67
CA HIS A 150 -5.19 -4.77 16.49
C HIS A 150 -4.42 -5.88 15.75
N ARG A 151 -3.22 -6.24 16.19
CA ARG A 151 -2.56 -7.45 15.72
C ARG A 151 -3.37 -8.67 16.12
N THR A 152 -3.88 -9.38 15.11
CA THR A 152 -4.77 -10.52 15.35
C THR A 152 -3.99 -11.68 16.00
N PRO A 153 -4.48 -12.28 17.11
CA PRO A 153 -3.73 -13.32 17.84
C PRO A 153 -3.45 -14.58 17.04
N HIS A 154 -4.21 -14.86 15.97
CA HIS A 154 -4.01 -16.02 15.11
C HIS A 154 -2.90 -15.82 14.07
N LEU A 155 -2.55 -14.58 13.73
CA LEU A 155 -1.42 -14.27 12.85
C LEU A 155 -0.17 -13.94 13.66
N TRP A 156 -0.34 -13.23 14.77
CA TRP A 156 0.76 -12.61 15.51
C TRP A 156 1.03 -13.28 16.85
N LYS A 157 2.31 -13.29 17.24
CA LYS A 157 2.77 -13.62 18.58
C LYS A 157 3.80 -12.58 19.03
N PHE A 158 3.68 -12.15 20.28
CA PHE A 158 4.69 -11.33 20.93
C PHE A 158 5.71 -12.23 21.63
N GLY A 159 7.00 -11.96 21.45
CA GLY A 159 8.09 -12.68 22.10
C GLY A 159 9.22 -11.73 22.49
N ASN A 160 10.38 -12.27 22.83
CA ASN A 160 11.52 -11.50 23.33
C ASN A 160 12.05 -10.45 22.34
N GLU A 161 11.86 -10.69 21.04
CA GLU A 161 12.26 -9.80 19.94
C GLU A 161 11.10 -8.93 19.44
N GLY A 162 9.98 -8.90 20.18
CA GLY A 162 8.77 -8.18 19.82
C GLY A 162 7.76 -9.02 19.03
N TRP A 163 6.96 -8.34 18.21
CA TRP A 163 5.92 -8.96 17.39
C TRP A 163 6.50 -9.72 16.20
N ARG A 164 6.02 -10.96 15.98
CA ARG A 164 6.36 -11.76 14.81
C ARG A 164 5.16 -12.57 14.34
N LEU A 165 5.15 -12.90 13.06
CA LEU A 165 4.17 -13.81 12.49
C LEU A 165 4.35 -15.22 13.04
N ARG A 166 3.24 -15.93 13.24
CA ARG A 166 3.22 -17.33 13.62
C ARG A 166 3.62 -18.23 12.46
N TYR A 167 3.13 -17.90 11.27
CA TYR A 167 3.35 -18.65 10.02
C TYR A 167 3.70 -17.65 8.90
N PRO A 168 4.96 -17.17 8.85
CA PRO A 168 5.42 -16.33 7.74
C PRO A 168 5.28 -17.07 6.41
N ILE A 169 4.84 -16.36 5.37
CA ILE A 169 4.79 -16.90 4.00
C ILE A 169 6.18 -17.07 3.36
N THR A 170 7.22 -16.63 4.05
CA THR A 170 8.63 -16.70 3.61
C THR A 170 9.37 -17.92 4.15
N ASN A 171 8.73 -18.72 4.99
CA ASN A 171 9.27 -19.98 5.52
C ASN A 171 9.06 -21.17 4.58
#